data_AF-A0A7J0CDZ4-F1
#
_entry.id   AF-A0A7J0CDZ4-F1
#
_cell.length_a   1.000
_cell.length_b   1.000
_cell.length_c   1.000
_cell.angle_alpha   90.00
_cell.angle_beta   90.00
_cell.angle_gamma   90.00
#
_symmetry.space_group_name_H-M   'P 1'
#
loop_
_entity.id
_entity.type
_entity.pdbx_description
1 polymer ?
#
loop_
_entity_poly.entity_id
_entity_poly.type
_entity_poly.pdbx_seq_one_letter_code
_entity_poly.pdbx_strand_id
1 'polypeptide(L)'
;MSMAQLVAAGAPELPEGYFYRVRETSISNLMVEIRQQRGRWRSKLVTERYVLHGLKETAEQSVVLACTRAFEQWQGAAAERAAYKAATPFVGDHDPRGGR
;
A
#
# COMPACT_ATOMS: atom_id res chain seq x y z
N MET A 1 -7.38 -15.93 -7.59
CA MET A 1 -8.13 -14.83 -8.24
C MET A 1 -7.19 -14.02 -9.12
N SER A 2 -7.65 -13.60 -10.29
CA SER A 2 -6.94 -12.64 -11.13
C SER A 2 -7.19 -11.19 -10.65
N MET A 3 -6.40 -10.25 -11.14
CA MET A 3 -6.62 -8.81 -10.92
C MET A 3 -8.04 -8.39 -11.32
N ALA A 4 -8.50 -8.84 -12.49
CA ALA A 4 -9.84 -8.52 -12.99
C ALA A 4 -10.96 -9.06 -12.08
N GLN A 5 -10.77 -10.23 -11.47
CA GLN A 5 -11.72 -10.79 -10.51
C GLN A 5 -11.77 -9.96 -9.22
N LEU A 6 -10.62 -9.50 -8.71
CA LEU A 6 -10.58 -8.61 -7.54
C LEU A 6 -11.28 -7.28 -7.82
N VAL A 7 -11.05 -6.69 -8.99
CA VAL A 7 -11.72 -5.43 -9.38
C VAL A 7 -13.22 -5.64 -9.55
N ALA A 8 -13.65 -6.74 -10.18
CA ALA A 8 -15.06 -7.10 -10.28
C ALA A 8 -15.72 -7.32 -8.90
N ALA A 9 -14.96 -7.79 -7.92
CA ALA A 9 -15.40 -7.95 -6.53
C ALA A 9 -15.40 -6.62 -5.72
N GLY A 10 -14.97 -5.52 -6.32
CA GLY A 10 -15.00 -4.18 -5.72
C GLY A 10 -13.67 -3.65 -5.21
N ALA A 11 -12.54 -4.33 -5.49
CA ALA A 11 -11.22 -3.76 -5.21
C ALA A 11 -10.94 -2.57 -6.16
N PRO A 12 -10.25 -1.51 -5.70
CA PRO A 12 -9.87 -0.41 -6.57
C PRO A 12 -9.00 -0.87 -7.75
N GLU A 13 -9.20 -0.29 -8.93
CA GLU A 13 -8.32 -0.53 -10.05
C GLU A 13 -6.96 0.17 -9.83
N LEU A 14 -5.88 -0.51 -10.21
CA LEU A 14 -4.53 0.02 -10.11
C LEU A 14 -4.07 0.55 -11.49
N PRO A 15 -3.21 1.57 -11.54
CA PRO A 15 -2.61 2.03 -12.79
C PRO A 15 -1.86 0.92 -13.54
N GLU A 16 -1.67 1.12 -14.85
CA GLU A 16 -0.93 0.18 -15.69
C GLU A 16 0.48 -0.09 -15.12
N GLY A 17 0.89 -1.36 -15.15
CA GLY A 17 2.15 -1.81 -14.58
C GLY A 17 2.13 -2.03 -13.07
N TYR A 18 0.97 -1.93 -12.42
CA TYR A 18 0.77 -2.28 -11.01
C TYR A 18 -0.22 -3.43 -10.85
N PHE A 19 -0.08 -4.19 -9.77
CA PHE A 19 -0.96 -5.31 -9.47
C PHE A 19 -1.02 -5.59 -7.96
N TYR A 20 -2.13 -6.21 -7.53
CA TYR A 20 -2.24 -6.76 -6.19
C TYR A 20 -1.56 -8.14 -6.09
N ARG A 21 -0.84 -8.38 -5.00
CA ARG A 21 -0.40 -9.72 -4.60
C ARG A 21 -0.98 -10.04 -3.23
N VAL A 22 -1.83 -11.05 -3.17
CA VAL A 22 -2.26 -11.65 -1.90
C VAL A 22 -1.26 -12.75 -1.55
N ARG A 23 -0.68 -12.70 -0.35
CA ARG A 23 0.22 -13.75 0.15
C ARG A 23 -0.08 -14.09 1.58
N GLU A 24 0.33 -15.29 1.97
CA GLU A 24 0.42 -15.66 3.37
C GLU A 24 1.72 -15.09 3.99
N THR A 25 1.66 -14.77 5.27
CA THR A 25 2.81 -14.38 6.10
C THR A 25 3.25 -15.55 6.97
N SER A 26 4.43 -15.48 7.57
CA SER A 26 4.98 -16.56 8.40
C SER A 26 4.17 -16.88 9.67
N ILE A 27 3.14 -16.09 9.98
CA ILE A 27 2.29 -16.21 11.17
C ILE A 27 0.83 -16.47 10.77
N SER A 28 0.61 -17.25 9.70
CA SER A 28 -0.73 -17.66 9.21
C SER A 28 -1.72 -16.51 8.96
N ASN A 29 -1.22 -15.30 8.71
CA ASN A 29 -2.03 -14.14 8.36
C ASN A 29 -1.91 -13.87 6.86
N LEU A 30 -3.00 -13.44 6.23
CA LEU A 30 -2.98 -12.98 4.85
C LEU A 30 -2.58 -11.50 4.77
N MET A 31 -1.87 -11.16 3.71
CA MET A 31 -1.42 -9.80 3.42
C MET A 31 -1.64 -9.49 1.95
N VAL A 32 -2.18 -8.30 1.69
CA VAL A 32 -2.29 -7.71 0.36
C VAL A 32 -1.12 -6.75 0.17
N GLU A 33 -0.43 -6.91 -0.95
CA GLU A 33 0.61 -6.00 -1.42
C GLU A 33 0.16 -5.32 -2.71
N ILE A 34 0.46 -4.03 -2.84
CA ILE A 34 0.48 -3.36 -4.14
C ILE A 34 1.92 -3.40 -4.64
N ARG A 35 2.12 -3.94 -5.84
CA ARG A 35 3.44 -4.09 -6.45
C ARG A 35 3.49 -3.41 -7.80
N GLN A 36 4.65 -2.82 -8.10
CA GLN A 36 4.97 -2.29 -9.42
C GLN A 36 5.78 -3.33 -10.19
N GLN A 37 5.33 -3.67 -11.40
CA GLN A 37 6.07 -4.49 -12.33
C GLN A 37 7.27 -3.71 -12.89
N ARG A 38 8.47 -4.31 -12.79
CA ARG A 38 9.75 -3.71 -13.22
C ARG A 38 10.40 -4.50 -14.38
N GLY A 39 9.61 -5.33 -15.06
CA GLY A 39 10.04 -6.24 -16.11
C GLY A 39 9.21 -7.52 -16.08
N ARG A 40 9.58 -8.52 -16.88
CA ARG A 40 8.81 -9.76 -17.00
C ARG A 40 8.77 -10.59 -15.70
N TRP A 41 9.82 -10.52 -14.89
CA TRP A 41 9.98 -11.38 -13.69
C TRP A 41 10.24 -10.60 -12.40
N ARG A 42 10.42 -9.28 -12.48
CA ARG A 42 10.78 -8.45 -11.32
C ARG A 42 9.61 -7.55 -10.95
N SER A 43 9.35 -7.45 -9.66
CA SER A 43 8.36 -6.52 -9.12
C SER A 43 8.89 -5.87 -7.84
N LYS A 44 8.56 -4.60 -7.64
CA LYS A 44 8.90 -3.82 -6.46
C LYS A 44 7.66 -3.67 -5.59
N LEU A 45 7.80 -3.90 -4.29
CA LEU A 45 6.76 -3.59 -3.31
C LEU A 45 6.55 -2.08 -3.23
N VAL A 46 5.30 -1.63 -3.31
CA VAL A 46 4.91 -0.21 -3.19
C VAL A 46 4.34 0.05 -1.80
N THR A 47 3.37 -0.78 -1.39
CA THR A 47 2.78 -0.77 -0.06
C THR A 47 2.16 -2.13 0.24
N GLU A 48 1.85 -2.39 1.51
CA GLU A 48 1.19 -3.62 1.95
C GLU A 48 0.24 -3.36 3.12
N ARG A 49 -0.78 -4.22 3.25
CA ARG A 49 -1.74 -4.22 4.34
C ARG A 49 -2.13 -5.65 4.70
N TYR A 50 -2.32 -5.90 5.99
CA TYR A 50 -2.90 -7.16 6.46
C TYR A 50 -4.37 -7.28 6.08
N VAL A 51 -4.77 -8.50 5.73
CA VAL A 51 -6.19 -8.85 5.59
C VAL A 51 -6.73 -9.12 6.99
N LEU A 52 -7.56 -8.21 7.48
CA LEU A 52 -8.28 -8.38 8.74
C LEU A 52 -9.55 -9.16 8.45
N HIS A 53 -9.72 -10.32 9.07
CA HIS A 53 -10.95 -11.11 8.95
C HIS A 53 -11.94 -10.65 10.02
N GLY A 54 -13.04 -10.03 9.61
CA GLY A 54 -14.17 -9.75 10.48
C GLY A 54 -15.12 -10.95 10.56
N LEU A 55 -15.74 -11.18 11.73
CA LEU A 55 -16.75 -12.24 11.92
C LEU A 55 -18.02 -12.05 11.06
N LYS A 56 -18.23 -10.84 10.51
CA LYS A 56 -19.41 -10.47 9.72
C LYS A 56 -19.15 -10.40 8.22
N GLU A 57 -17.91 -10.61 7.79
CA GLU A 57 -17.46 -10.41 6.41
C GLU A 57 -17.07 -11.74 5.78
N THR A 58 -17.32 -11.91 4.48
CA THR A 58 -16.78 -13.07 3.76
C THR A 58 -15.26 -12.92 3.57
N ALA A 59 -14.58 -14.03 3.29
CA ALA A 59 -13.14 -13.99 3.01
C ALA A 59 -12.80 -13.10 1.81
N GLU A 60 -13.63 -13.12 0.77
CA GLU A 60 -13.49 -12.27 -0.41
C GLU A 60 -13.64 -10.78 -0.05
N GLN A 61 -14.67 -10.44 0.73
CA GLN A 61 -14.87 -9.07 1.22
C GLN A 61 -13.69 -8.58 2.06
N SER A 62 -13.14 -9.44 2.91
CA SER A 62 -11.97 -9.12 3.74
C SER A 62 -10.74 -8.77 2.88
N VAL A 63 -10.52 -9.51 1.79
CA VAL A 63 -9.44 -9.24 0.83
C VAL A 63 -9.68 -7.94 0.06
N VAL A 64 -10.90 -7.70 -0.42
CA VAL A 64 -11.27 -6.46 -1.10
C VAL A 64 -11.05 -5.25 -0.20
N LEU A 65 -11.51 -5.31 1.06
CA LEU A 65 -11.28 -4.25 2.05
C LEU A 65 -9.78 -4.00 2.29
N ALA A 66 -8.96 -5.05 2.32
CA ALA A 66 -7.52 -4.90 2.44
C ALA A 66 -6.89 -4.25 1.19
N CYS A 67 -7.35 -4.59 -0.01
CA CYS A 67 -6.97 -3.92 -1.26
C CYS A 67 -7.31 -2.42 -1.23
N THR A 68 -8.52 -2.07 -0.76
CA THR A 68 -8.95 -0.67 -0.61
C THR A 68 -8.05 0.10 0.35
N ARG A 69 -7.82 -0.45 1.56
CA ARG A 69 -6.94 0.18 2.56
C ARG A 69 -5.50 0.32 2.05
N ALA A 70 -4.99 -0.66 1.29
CA ALA A 70 -3.68 -0.57 0.69
C ALA A 70 -3.62 0.54 -0.37
N PHE A 71 -4.67 0.67 -1.19
CA PHE A 71 -4.76 1.71 -2.21
C PHE A 71 -4.87 3.11 -1.59
N GLU A 72 -5.72 3.30 -0.60
CA GLU A 72 -5.84 4.55 0.16
C GLU A 72 -4.51 4.95 0.79
N GLN A 73 -3.81 4.00 1.42
CA GLN A 73 -2.48 4.25 1.97
C GLN A 73 -1.49 4.66 0.87
N TRP A 74 -1.53 4.00 -0.29
CA TRP A 74 -0.65 4.36 -1.40
C TRP A 74 -0.90 5.79 -1.88
N GLN A 75 -2.16 6.17 -2.03
CA GLN A 75 -2.56 7.52 -2.45
C GLN A 75 -2.19 8.57 -1.39
N GLY A 76 -2.47 8.28 -0.10
CA GLY A 76 -2.09 9.14 1.02
C GLY A 76 -0.58 9.34 1.14
N ALA A 77 0.21 8.28 0.88
CA ALA A 77 1.66 8.34 0.95
C ALA A 77 2.30 9.28 -0.08
N ALA A 78 1.61 9.64 -1.17
CA ALA A 78 2.10 10.64 -2.12
C ALA A 78 1.97 12.05 -1.52
N ALA A 79 0.83 12.37 -0.89
CA ALA A 79 0.60 13.64 -0.21
C ALA A 79 1.54 13.80 1.00
N GLU A 80 1.69 12.74 1.81
CA GLU A 80 2.63 12.73 2.93
C GLU A 80 4.08 12.90 2.48
N ARG A 81 4.51 12.24 1.39
CA ARG A 81 5.86 12.44 0.83
C ARG A 81 6.06 13.86 0.33
N ALA A 82 5.05 14.47 -0.29
CA ALA A 82 5.13 15.86 -0.72
C ALA A 82 5.25 16.81 0.47
N ALA A 83 4.44 16.61 1.52
CA ALA A 83 4.50 17.37 2.77
C ALA A 83 5.86 17.21 3.47
N TYR A 84 6.38 15.99 3.58
CA TYR A 84 7.70 15.71 4.15
C TYR A 84 8.82 16.41 3.36
N LYS A 85 8.78 16.35 2.02
CA LYS A 85 9.75 17.04 1.17
C LYS A 85 9.67 18.56 1.35
N ALA A 86 8.47 19.12 1.47
CA ALA A 86 8.26 20.53 1.76
C ALA A 86 8.77 20.94 3.15
N ALA A 87 8.76 20.01 4.10
CA ALA A 87 9.29 20.21 5.46
C ALA A 87 10.82 20.02 5.55
N THR A 88 11.45 19.38 4.56
CA THR A 88 12.90 19.09 4.57
C THR A 88 13.79 20.35 4.77
N PRO A 89 13.47 21.53 4.20
CA PRO A 89 14.24 22.75 4.46
C PRO A 89 14.25 23.21 5.92
N PHE A 90 13.31 22.74 6.74
CA PHE A 90 13.24 23.06 8.18
C PHE A 90 14.00 22.04 9.05
N VAL A 91 14.71 21.08 8.44
CA VAL A 91 15.52 20.11 9.17
C VAL A 91 16.87 20.76 9.51
N GLY A 92 17.19 20.85 10.80
CA GLY A 92 18.44 21.41 11.32
C GLY A 92 18.27 21.91 12.75
N ASP A 93 19.38 22.25 13.41
CA ASP A 93 19.35 22.88 14.73
C ASP A 93 18.89 24.35 14.58
N HIS A 94 17.72 24.66 15.13
CA HIS A 94 17.18 26.03 15.17
C HIS A 94 17.63 26.78 16.43
N ASP A 95 18.85 26.50 16.91
CA ASP A 95 19.45 27.23 18.02
C ASP A 95 19.89 28.63 17.53
N PRO A 96 19.38 29.72 18.12
CA PRO A 96 19.77 31.09 17.73
C PRO A 96 21.27 31.39 17.91
N ARG A 97 22.03 30.53 18.59
CA ARG A 97 23.49 30.63 18.76
C ARG A 97 24.28 29.90 17.68
N GLY A 98 23.62 29.22 16.74
CA GLY A 98 24.24 28.45 15.67
C GLY A 98 24.71 27.07 16.14
N GLY A 99 23.76 26.14 16.27
CA GLY A 99 24.04 24.70 16.36
C GLY A 99 24.21 24.10 14.96
N ARG A 100 25.05 23.07 14.83
CA ARG A 100 25.44 22.46 13.53
C ARG A 100 24.29 21.82 12.78
#